data_AF-A0A0X3BQG9-F1
#
_entry.id   AF-A0A0X3BQG9-F1
#
_cell.length_a   1.000
_cell.length_b   1.000
_cell.length_c   1.000
_cell.angle_alpha   90.00
_cell.angle_beta   90.00
_cell.angle_gamma   90.00
#
_symmetry.space_group_name_H-M   'P 1'
#
loop_
_entity.id
_entity.type
_entity.pdbx_description
1 polymer ?
#
loop_
_entity_poly.entity_id
_entity_poly.type
_entity_poly.pdbx_seq_one_letter_code
_entity_poly.pdbx_strand_id
1 'polypeptide(L)'
;MESAALSIEFQMSLLLFLALAGYLLASRINQSATIGAILVGLLVGPSMLGLITYTEFVRSLAHLGAIILLFVIGFEFNVRDILKARYAVIGTLGVVIPWLGGYATAILFDFDFISAVFIGTALTATSIAITANVLKEIGMLQTGAAKAIIGAAVIDDVLSLLVLSVSTGLVSGEISVAGIVLMFAKAVGFIVIAGVAGLFGVRRLIERMDASAWRGGIQSSSLSSP
;
A
#
# COMPACT_ATOMS: atom_id res chain seq x y z
N MET A 1 -29.51 5.63 -25.43
CA MET A 1 -28.16 5.01 -25.52
C MET A 1 -27.12 5.86 -24.79
N GLU A 2 -27.21 7.20 -24.85
CA GLU A 2 -26.33 8.13 -24.11
C GLU A 2 -26.41 8.00 -22.57
N SER A 3 -27.58 7.65 -22.01
CA SER A 3 -27.75 7.49 -20.56
C SER A 3 -27.13 6.21 -19.98
N ALA A 4 -26.96 5.16 -20.79
CA ALA A 4 -26.37 3.90 -20.34
C ALA A 4 -24.84 3.97 -20.29
N ALA A 5 -24.21 4.73 -21.19
CA ALA A 5 -22.76 4.93 -21.20
C ALA A 5 -22.26 5.79 -20.02
N LEU A 6 -23.15 6.58 -19.42
CA LEU A 6 -22.89 7.39 -18.23
C LEU A 6 -23.24 6.68 -16.92
N SER A 7 -23.82 5.48 -16.98
CA SER A 7 -24.15 4.73 -15.78
C SER A 7 -22.87 4.25 -15.09
N ILE A 8 -22.84 4.33 -13.76
CA ILE A 8 -21.66 3.93 -12.99
C ILE A 8 -21.34 2.45 -13.21
N GLU A 9 -22.35 1.61 -13.36
CA GLU A 9 -22.21 0.17 -13.59
C GLU A 9 -21.48 -0.11 -14.91
N PHE A 10 -21.85 0.63 -15.97
CA PHE A 10 -21.20 0.51 -17.27
C PHE A 10 -19.75 1.00 -17.20
N GLN A 11 -19.51 2.18 -16.61
CA GLN A 11 -18.15 2.71 -16.44
C GLN A 11 -17.25 1.77 -15.65
N MET A 12 -17.75 1.17 -14.56
CA MET A 12 -16.97 0.24 -13.75
C MET A 12 -16.68 -1.07 -14.49
N SER A 13 -17.67 -1.61 -15.21
CA SER A 13 -17.48 -2.81 -16.03
C SER A 13 -16.44 -2.57 -17.13
N LEU A 14 -16.52 -1.41 -17.80
CA LEU A 14 -15.57 -1.00 -18.82
C LEU A 14 -14.17 -0.79 -18.22
N LEU A 15 -14.07 -0.11 -17.07
CA LEU A 15 -12.79 0.12 -16.38
C LEU A 15 -12.13 -1.21 -16.02
N LEU A 16 -12.85 -2.14 -15.41
CA LEU A 16 -12.31 -3.46 -15.03
C LEU A 16 -11.92 -4.29 -16.26
N PHE A 17 -12.74 -4.27 -17.31
CA PHE A 17 -12.44 -4.96 -18.56
C PHE A 17 -11.16 -4.42 -19.21
N LEU A 18 -11.04 -3.09 -19.34
CA LEU A 18 -9.87 -2.46 -19.93
C LEU A 18 -8.64 -2.64 -19.04
N ALA A 19 -8.78 -2.53 -17.71
CA ALA A 19 -7.68 -2.75 -16.77
C ALA A 19 -7.15 -4.19 -16.88
N LEU A 20 -8.04 -5.18 -17.00
CA LEU A 20 -7.67 -6.58 -17.25
C LEU A 20 -6.97 -6.75 -18.61
N ALA A 21 -7.48 -6.09 -19.66
CA ALA A 21 -6.84 -6.12 -20.98
C ALA A 21 -5.41 -5.54 -20.92
N GLY A 22 -5.23 -4.39 -20.26
CA GLY A 22 -3.92 -3.77 -20.04
C GLY A 22 -2.98 -4.63 -19.21
N TYR A 23 -3.50 -5.23 -18.14
CA TYR A 23 -2.78 -6.18 -17.29
C TYR A 23 -2.25 -7.38 -18.13
N LEU A 24 -3.11 -8.02 -18.91
CA LEU A 24 -2.76 -9.17 -19.74
C LEU A 24 -1.78 -8.79 -20.86
N LEU A 25 -1.97 -7.63 -21.49
CA LEU A 25 -1.09 -7.14 -22.54
C LEU A 25 0.30 -6.84 -22.00
N ALA A 26 0.40 -6.14 -20.86
CA ALA A 26 1.67 -5.86 -20.21
C ALA A 26 2.41 -7.15 -19.84
N SER A 27 1.69 -8.13 -19.27
CA SER A 27 2.25 -9.44 -18.96
C SER A 27 2.77 -10.18 -20.21
N ARG A 28 2.07 -10.08 -21.35
CA ARG A 28 2.50 -10.67 -22.63
C ARG A 28 3.80 -10.09 -23.18
N ILE A 29 4.09 -8.82 -22.90
CA ILE A 29 5.32 -8.14 -23.36
C ILE A 29 6.43 -8.12 -22.30
N ASN A 30 6.35 -9.00 -21.28
CA ASN A 30 7.28 -9.08 -20.15
C ASN A 30 7.42 -7.77 -19.35
N GLN A 31 6.34 -6.98 -19.26
CA GLN A 31 6.24 -5.81 -18.39
C GLN A 31 5.41 -6.14 -17.14
N SER A 32 5.59 -5.36 -16.07
CA SER A 32 4.75 -5.53 -14.89
C SER A 32 3.28 -5.29 -15.24
N ALA A 33 2.44 -6.23 -14.83
CA ALA A 33 1.03 -6.20 -15.15
C ALA A 33 0.33 -5.04 -14.41
N THR A 34 0.84 -4.67 -13.23
CA THR A 34 0.45 -3.45 -12.50
C THR A 34 0.64 -2.18 -13.34
N ILE A 35 1.75 -2.06 -14.07
CA ILE A 35 2.01 -0.90 -14.96
C ILE A 35 0.95 -0.84 -16.07
N GLY A 36 0.60 -1.98 -16.66
CA GLY A 36 -0.46 -2.08 -17.67
C GLY A 36 -1.80 -1.52 -17.18
N ALA A 37 -2.21 -1.87 -15.96
CA ALA A 37 -3.44 -1.36 -15.35
C ALA A 37 -3.38 0.16 -15.09
N ILE A 38 -2.24 0.68 -14.62
CA ILE A 38 -2.04 2.13 -14.39
C ILE A 38 -2.13 2.90 -15.71
N LEU A 39 -1.46 2.42 -16.77
CA LEU A 39 -1.48 3.06 -18.08
C LEU A 39 -2.89 3.08 -18.67
N VAL A 40 -3.64 1.99 -18.55
CA VAL A 40 -5.05 1.98 -18.96
C VAL A 40 -5.84 3.03 -18.18
N GLY A 41 -5.70 3.07 -16.85
CA GLY A 41 -6.38 4.06 -16.01
C GLY A 41 -6.07 5.51 -16.43
N LEU A 42 -4.81 5.79 -16.78
CA LEU A 42 -4.39 7.10 -17.30
C LEU A 42 -5.04 7.42 -18.66
N LEU A 43 -5.08 6.44 -19.58
CA LEU A 43 -5.65 6.62 -20.91
C LEU A 43 -7.17 6.82 -20.88
N VAL A 44 -7.89 5.97 -20.15
CA VAL A 44 -9.36 5.96 -20.13
C VAL A 44 -9.95 6.97 -19.15
N GLY A 45 -9.16 7.40 -18.17
CA GLY A 45 -9.55 8.36 -17.16
C GLY A 45 -9.66 9.80 -17.69
N PRO A 46 -10.01 10.75 -16.81
CA PRO A 46 -10.24 12.15 -17.17
C PRO A 46 -8.99 12.88 -17.67
N SER A 47 -7.80 12.35 -17.42
CA SER A 47 -6.53 12.94 -17.86
C SER A 47 -6.30 12.84 -19.36
N MET A 48 -6.97 11.92 -20.06
CA MET A 48 -6.80 11.73 -21.51
C MET A 48 -8.13 11.59 -22.25
N LEU A 49 -8.74 10.40 -22.28
CA LEU A 49 -9.94 10.14 -23.08
C LEU A 49 -11.24 10.54 -22.37
N GLY A 50 -11.22 10.64 -21.04
CA GLY A 50 -12.40 11.03 -20.24
C GLY A 50 -13.56 10.05 -20.32
N LEU A 51 -13.29 8.77 -20.63
CA LEU A 51 -14.32 7.73 -20.74
C LEU A 51 -14.86 7.29 -19.37
N ILE A 52 -13.99 7.33 -18.35
CA ILE A 52 -14.31 6.94 -16.98
C ILE A 52 -14.21 8.16 -16.06
N THR A 53 -15.28 8.41 -15.30
CA THR A 53 -15.30 9.50 -14.30
C THR A 53 -14.72 9.02 -12.99
N TYR A 54 -13.84 9.81 -12.38
CA TYR A 54 -13.33 9.53 -11.03
C TYR A 54 -14.37 9.96 -9.98
N THR A 55 -15.14 8.98 -9.49
CA THR A 55 -16.18 9.19 -8.47
C THR A 55 -15.73 8.73 -7.09
N GLU A 56 -16.45 9.12 -6.04
CA GLU A 56 -16.23 8.62 -4.67
C GLU A 56 -16.34 7.09 -4.58
N PHE A 57 -17.17 6.48 -5.42
CA PHE A 57 -17.26 5.02 -5.51
C PHE A 57 -15.95 4.40 -6.02
N VAL A 58 -15.39 4.93 -7.12
CA VAL A 58 -14.09 4.50 -7.66
C VAL A 58 -12.98 4.69 -6.63
N ARG A 59 -12.95 5.85 -5.96
CA ARG A 59 -12.00 6.15 -4.88
C ARG A 59 -12.08 5.12 -3.74
N SER A 60 -13.28 4.83 -3.27
CA SER A 60 -13.50 3.87 -2.18
C SER A 60 -13.07 2.46 -2.55
N LEU A 61 -13.41 2.02 -3.77
CA LEU A 61 -12.99 0.73 -4.33
C LEU A 61 -11.46 0.64 -4.47
N ALA A 62 -10.80 1.71 -4.91
CA ALA A 62 -9.35 1.76 -5.03
C ALA A 62 -8.68 1.63 -3.65
N HIS A 63 -9.17 2.35 -2.63
CA HIS A 63 -8.67 2.21 -1.25
C HIS A 63 -8.85 0.80 -0.71
N LEU A 64 -10.04 0.21 -0.91
CA LEU A 64 -10.32 -1.17 -0.48
C LEU A 64 -9.41 -2.18 -1.19
N GLY A 65 -9.20 -2.02 -2.50
CA GLY A 65 -8.28 -2.85 -3.28
C GLY A 65 -6.84 -2.77 -2.78
N ALA A 66 -6.35 -1.56 -2.47
CA ALA A 66 -5.02 -1.36 -1.91
C ALA A 66 -4.88 -2.01 -0.52
N ILE A 67 -5.90 -1.88 0.35
CA ILE A 67 -5.92 -2.52 1.67
C ILE A 67 -5.87 -4.04 1.53
N ILE A 68 -6.71 -4.63 0.67
CA ILE A 68 -6.71 -6.09 0.45
C ILE A 68 -5.37 -6.55 -0.11
N LEU A 69 -4.80 -5.84 -1.09
CA LEU A 69 -3.51 -6.18 -1.69
C LEU A 69 -2.40 -6.20 -0.64
N LEU A 70 -2.29 -5.15 0.17
CA LEU A 70 -1.27 -5.06 1.22
C LEU A 70 -1.48 -6.11 2.32
N PHE A 71 -2.73 -6.45 2.62
CA PHE A 71 -3.06 -7.50 3.58
C PHE A 71 -2.64 -8.88 3.06
N VAL A 72 -2.97 -9.22 1.81
CA VAL A 72 -2.56 -10.46 1.15
C VAL A 72 -1.04 -10.57 1.11
N ILE A 73 -0.35 -9.49 0.76
CA ILE A 73 1.11 -9.43 0.75
C ILE A 73 1.65 -9.61 2.17
N GLY A 74 1.04 -8.98 3.18
CA GLY A 74 1.43 -9.12 4.58
C GLY A 74 1.35 -10.58 5.07
N PHE A 75 0.39 -11.36 4.58
CA PHE A 75 0.28 -12.79 4.92
C PHE A 75 1.36 -13.68 4.34
N GLU A 76 2.06 -13.24 3.28
CA GLU A 76 3.19 -13.97 2.70
C GLU A 76 4.45 -13.88 3.58
N PHE A 77 4.46 -13.01 4.60
CA PHE A 77 5.62 -12.75 5.45
C PHE A 77 5.41 -13.17 6.90
N ASN A 78 6.47 -13.76 7.48
CA ASN A 78 6.59 -13.85 8.93
C ASN A 78 6.92 -12.47 9.49
N VAL A 79 6.14 -11.99 10.47
CA VAL A 79 6.35 -10.67 11.10
C VAL A 79 7.79 -10.51 11.63
N ARG A 80 8.37 -11.58 12.19
CA ARG A 80 9.76 -11.59 12.69
C ARG A 80 10.81 -11.38 11.59
N ASP A 81 10.48 -11.73 10.35
CA ASP A 81 11.39 -11.59 9.24
C ASP A 81 11.50 -10.15 8.73
N ILE A 82 10.43 -9.36 8.88
CA ILE A 82 10.35 -7.97 8.42
C ILE A 82 10.61 -6.93 9.52
N LEU A 83 10.48 -7.31 10.81
CA LEU A 83 10.76 -6.42 11.95
C LEU A 83 12.22 -6.49 12.45
N LYS A 84 13.19 -6.61 11.54
CA LYS A 84 14.62 -6.61 11.91
C LYS A 84 15.11 -5.18 12.08
N ALA A 85 15.83 -4.89 13.17
CA ALA A 85 16.34 -3.55 13.48
C ALA A 85 17.16 -2.94 12.33
N ARG A 86 17.92 -3.76 11.59
CA ARG A 86 18.68 -3.30 10.41
C ARG A 86 17.82 -2.67 9.31
N TYR A 87 16.54 -3.06 9.20
CA TYR A 87 15.64 -2.50 8.18
C TYR A 87 15.12 -1.12 8.58
N ALA A 88 15.13 -0.79 9.87
CA ALA A 88 14.83 0.58 10.32
C ALA A 88 15.89 1.58 9.84
N VAL A 89 17.15 1.17 9.75
CA VAL A 89 18.22 2.00 9.16
C VAL A 89 17.94 2.26 7.68
N ILE A 90 17.52 1.22 6.94
CA ILE A 90 17.16 1.36 5.52
C ILE A 90 15.98 2.31 5.34
N GLY A 91 14.90 2.14 6.12
CA GLY A 91 13.74 3.03 6.06
C GLY A 91 14.08 4.48 6.43
N THR A 92 14.88 4.67 7.48
CA THR A 92 15.30 6.02 7.90
C THR A 92 16.15 6.71 6.84
N LEU A 93 17.12 6.02 6.25
CA LEU A 93 17.91 6.56 5.14
C LEU A 93 17.06 6.76 3.88
N GLY A 94 16.06 5.91 3.66
CA GLY A 94 15.05 6.01 2.60
C GLY A 94 14.21 7.28 2.69
N VAL A 95 13.99 7.83 3.88
CA VAL A 95 13.33 9.14 4.07
C VAL A 95 14.34 10.29 4.01
N VAL A 96 15.42 10.19 4.78
CA VAL A 96 16.36 11.32 5.00
C VAL A 96 17.08 11.70 3.71
N ILE A 97 17.55 10.73 2.92
CA ILE A 97 18.32 11.01 1.71
C ILE A 97 17.46 11.67 0.64
N PRO A 98 16.29 11.14 0.25
CA PRO A 98 15.41 11.81 -0.72
C PRO A 98 14.90 13.16 -0.22
N TRP A 99 14.60 13.29 1.08
CA TRP A 99 14.17 14.57 1.65
C TRP A 99 15.25 15.64 1.48
N LEU A 100 16.48 15.35 1.90
CA LEU A 100 17.62 16.25 1.76
C LEU A 100 17.91 16.55 0.28
N GLY A 101 17.82 15.54 -0.59
CA GLY A 101 18.00 15.71 -2.02
C GLY A 101 16.96 16.65 -2.64
N GLY A 102 15.69 16.46 -2.30
CA GLY A 102 14.59 17.33 -2.77
C GLY A 102 14.71 18.75 -2.24
N TYR A 103 14.97 18.90 -0.95
CA TYR A 103 15.18 20.20 -0.31
C TYR A 103 16.37 20.94 -0.94
N ALA A 104 17.54 20.29 -1.03
CA ALA A 104 18.75 20.89 -1.59
C ALA A 104 18.54 21.27 -3.05
N THR A 105 17.90 20.41 -3.85
CA THR A 105 17.57 20.71 -5.24
C THR A 105 16.66 21.92 -5.33
N ALA A 106 15.60 22.00 -4.52
CA ALA A 106 14.70 23.16 -4.52
C ALA A 106 15.42 24.47 -4.17
N ILE A 107 16.30 24.47 -3.18
CA ILE A 107 17.11 25.64 -2.84
C ILE A 107 18.05 26.04 -3.98
N LEU A 108 18.64 25.07 -4.70
CA LEU A 108 19.49 25.34 -5.87
C LEU A 108 18.72 25.99 -7.04
N PHE A 109 17.39 25.79 -7.11
CA PHE A 109 16.51 26.43 -8.09
C PHE A 109 15.81 27.69 -7.53
N ASP A 110 16.34 28.29 -6.46
CA ASP A 110 15.84 29.52 -5.85
C ASP A 110 14.39 29.45 -5.31
N PHE A 111 13.91 28.25 -4.97
CA PHE A 111 12.63 28.12 -4.25
C PHE A 111 12.76 28.63 -2.81
N ASP A 112 11.68 29.21 -2.28
CA ASP A 112 11.64 29.63 -0.89
C ASP A 112 11.72 28.44 0.08
N PHE A 113 12.03 28.72 1.35
CA PHE A 113 12.22 27.68 2.37
C PHE A 113 11.00 26.75 2.54
N ILE A 114 9.78 27.30 2.51
CA ILE A 114 8.56 26.51 2.71
C ILE A 114 8.34 25.59 1.50
N SER A 115 8.48 26.13 0.29
CA SER A 115 8.44 25.36 -0.96
C SER A 115 9.49 24.26 -0.98
N ALA A 116 10.72 24.55 -0.55
CA ALA A 116 11.81 23.58 -0.51
C ALA A 116 11.54 22.44 0.50
N VAL A 117 11.02 22.76 1.69
CA VAL A 117 10.61 21.74 2.68
C VAL A 117 9.48 20.87 2.12
N PHE A 118 8.51 21.48 1.43
CA PHE A 118 7.40 20.76 0.82
C PHE A 118 7.88 19.81 -0.31
N ILE A 119 8.79 20.27 -1.17
CA ILE A 119 9.39 19.43 -2.22
C ILE A 119 10.18 18.27 -1.60
N GLY A 120 11.02 18.54 -0.59
CA GLY A 120 11.74 17.49 0.14
C GLY A 120 10.78 16.45 0.72
N THR A 121 9.69 16.90 1.34
CA THR A 121 8.63 16.04 1.89
C THR A 121 7.93 15.21 0.81
N ALA A 122 7.62 15.81 -0.34
CA ALA A 122 6.98 15.10 -1.45
C ALA A 122 7.83 13.95 -1.99
N LEU A 123 9.17 14.05 -1.90
CA LEU A 123 10.09 13.00 -2.35
C LEU A 123 10.28 11.85 -1.34
N THR A 124 9.72 11.93 -0.13
CA THR A 124 9.81 10.82 0.84
C THR A 124 8.69 9.80 0.69
N ALA A 125 7.63 10.12 -0.06
CA ALA A 125 6.46 9.25 -0.19
C ALA A 125 6.78 8.00 -1.04
N THR A 126 6.68 6.82 -0.44
CA THR A 126 6.89 5.52 -1.10
C THR A 126 5.57 4.78 -1.34
N SER A 127 5.48 3.95 -2.40
CA SER A 127 4.32 3.08 -2.65
C SER A 127 4.66 1.60 -2.49
N ILE A 128 4.48 1.06 -1.28
CA ILE A 128 4.75 -0.35 -0.98
C ILE A 128 3.84 -1.31 -1.75
N ALA A 129 2.59 -0.93 -2.03
CA ALA A 129 1.62 -1.79 -2.73
C ALA A 129 2.09 -2.16 -4.15
N ILE A 130 2.60 -1.20 -4.91
CA ILE A 130 3.10 -1.43 -6.26
C ILE A 130 4.38 -2.25 -6.19
N THR A 131 5.37 -1.83 -5.39
CA THR A 131 6.65 -2.53 -5.28
C THR A 131 6.47 -3.98 -4.86
N ALA A 132 5.62 -4.24 -3.88
CA ALA A 132 5.37 -5.59 -3.40
C ALA A 132 4.62 -6.45 -4.43
N ASN A 133 3.68 -5.88 -5.18
CA ASN A 133 3.04 -6.60 -6.27
C ASN A 133 4.01 -6.92 -7.41
N VAL A 134 4.88 -5.99 -7.79
CA VAL A 134 5.95 -6.23 -8.79
C VAL A 134 6.88 -7.34 -8.32
N LEU A 135 7.34 -7.30 -7.06
CA LEU A 135 8.20 -8.34 -6.49
C LEU A 135 7.50 -9.71 -6.48
N LYS A 136 6.18 -9.75 -6.29
CA LYS A 136 5.37 -10.96 -6.40
C LYS A 136 5.29 -11.45 -7.85
N GLU A 137 5.00 -10.56 -8.80
CA GLU A 137 4.91 -10.85 -10.24
C GLU A 137 6.19 -11.49 -10.77
N ILE A 138 7.36 -11.01 -10.33
CA ILE A 138 8.67 -11.54 -10.74
C ILE A 138 9.22 -12.67 -9.84
N GLY A 139 8.42 -13.17 -8.88
CA GLY A 139 8.80 -14.29 -8.02
C GLY A 139 9.89 -13.98 -6.97
N MET A 140 10.16 -12.70 -6.68
CA MET A 140 11.21 -12.26 -5.76
C MET A 140 10.70 -11.91 -4.36
N LEU A 141 9.39 -12.07 -4.10
CA LEU A 141 8.75 -11.66 -2.85
C LEU A 141 9.36 -12.29 -1.58
N GLN A 142 9.90 -13.51 -1.67
CA GLN A 142 10.46 -14.24 -0.53
C GLN A 142 11.95 -13.97 -0.28
N THR A 143 12.59 -13.13 -1.11
CA THR A 143 14.03 -12.81 -0.99
C THR A 143 14.33 -11.96 0.24
N GLY A 144 15.60 -11.99 0.68
CA GLY A 144 16.07 -11.11 1.77
C GLY A 144 15.95 -9.61 1.43
N ALA A 145 16.06 -9.26 0.14
CA ALA A 145 15.86 -7.91 -0.36
C ALA A 145 14.39 -7.48 -0.26
N ALA A 146 13.45 -8.33 -0.69
CA ALA A 146 12.02 -8.07 -0.55
C ALA A 146 11.63 -7.89 0.93
N LYS A 147 12.10 -8.79 1.82
CA LYS A 147 11.89 -8.65 3.27
C LYS A 147 12.45 -7.34 3.83
N ALA A 148 13.59 -6.86 3.30
CA ALA A 148 14.17 -5.58 3.67
C ALA A 148 13.33 -4.39 3.19
N ILE A 149 12.84 -4.42 1.93
CA ILE A 149 11.98 -3.39 1.36
C ILE A 149 10.67 -3.28 2.15
N ILE A 150 9.99 -4.42 2.39
CA ILE A 150 8.72 -4.46 3.13
C ILE A 150 8.92 -4.02 4.59
N GLY A 151 9.99 -4.47 5.24
CA GLY A 151 10.30 -4.07 6.61
C GLY A 151 10.68 -2.59 6.74
N ALA A 152 11.45 -2.06 5.79
CA ALA A 152 11.83 -0.65 5.73
C ALA A 152 10.61 0.25 5.50
N ALA A 153 9.68 -0.18 4.65
CA ALA A 153 8.47 0.58 4.32
C ALA A 153 7.58 0.87 5.54
N VAL A 154 7.53 -0.02 6.54
CA VAL A 154 6.79 0.24 7.79
C VAL A 154 7.36 1.43 8.56
N ILE A 155 8.70 1.55 8.57
CA ILE A 155 9.39 2.66 9.24
C ILE A 155 9.28 3.94 8.40
N ASP A 156 9.44 3.79 7.08
CA ASP A 156 9.25 4.85 6.08
C ASP A 156 7.87 5.52 6.22
N ASP A 157 6.79 4.75 6.31
CA ASP A 157 5.42 5.28 6.45
C ASP A 157 5.25 6.16 7.71
N VAL A 158 5.80 5.72 8.85
CA VAL A 158 5.71 6.50 10.10
C VAL A 158 6.53 7.79 9.99
N LEU A 159 7.75 7.69 9.48
CA LEU A 159 8.64 8.84 9.34
C LEU A 159 8.10 9.85 8.30
N SER A 160 7.64 9.37 7.15
CA SER A 160 7.04 10.20 6.11
C SER A 160 5.78 10.93 6.60
N LEU A 161 4.96 10.31 7.45
CA LEU A 161 3.84 11.01 8.10
C LEU A 161 4.31 12.13 9.04
N LEU A 162 5.43 11.96 9.75
CA LEU A 162 5.98 13.03 10.60
C LEU A 162 6.52 14.19 9.76
N VAL A 163 7.29 13.89 8.72
CA VAL A 163 7.82 14.90 7.80
C VAL A 163 6.68 15.64 7.13
N LEU A 164 5.63 14.93 6.70
CA LEU A 164 4.41 15.52 6.16
C LEU A 164 3.72 16.43 7.18
N SER A 165 3.53 15.98 8.42
CA SER A 165 2.93 16.79 9.49
C SER A 165 3.67 18.10 9.73
N VAL A 166 5.00 18.04 9.77
CA VAL A 166 5.86 19.21 9.94
C VAL A 166 5.69 20.13 8.73
N SER A 167 5.80 19.60 7.52
CA SER A 167 5.64 20.39 6.29
C SER A 167 4.28 21.07 6.21
N THR A 168 3.19 20.39 6.56
CA THR A 168 1.85 21.00 6.56
C THR A 168 1.71 22.07 7.64
N GLY A 169 2.31 21.87 8.81
CA GLY A 169 2.31 22.86 9.89
C GLY A 169 3.12 24.11 9.57
N LEU A 170 4.21 23.97 8.80
CA LEU A 170 4.96 25.11 8.27
C LEU A 170 4.10 25.93 7.29
N VAL A 171 3.40 25.26 6.38
CA VAL A 171 2.54 25.93 5.38
C VAL A 171 1.37 26.66 6.05
N SER A 172 0.79 26.09 7.10
CA SER A 172 -0.30 26.73 7.84
C SER A 172 0.16 27.79 8.84
N GLY A 173 1.47 27.93 9.08
CA GLY A 173 2.04 28.85 10.08
C GLY A 173 1.81 28.41 11.54
N GLU A 174 1.26 27.21 11.76
CA GLU A 174 0.86 26.70 13.07
C GLU A 174 1.57 25.37 13.38
N ILE A 175 2.86 25.44 13.70
CA ILE A 175 3.60 24.24 14.13
C ILE A 175 3.24 23.94 15.59
N SER A 176 2.31 23.01 15.78
CA SER A 176 1.99 22.48 17.11
C SER A 176 2.87 21.26 17.42
N VAL A 177 3.85 21.44 18.32
CA VAL A 177 4.66 20.33 18.85
C VAL A 177 3.77 19.26 19.46
N ALA A 178 2.71 19.66 20.17
CA ALA A 178 1.72 18.74 20.72
C ALA A 178 0.99 17.96 19.62
N GLY A 179 0.66 18.61 18.50
CA GLY A 179 0.04 17.97 17.34
C GLY A 179 0.95 16.92 16.69
N ILE A 180 2.24 17.23 16.51
CA ILE A 180 3.23 16.30 15.94
C ILE A 180 3.41 15.09 16.86
N VAL A 181 3.58 15.31 18.17
CA VAL A 181 3.72 14.23 19.16
C VAL A 181 2.45 13.37 19.19
N LEU A 182 1.27 13.98 19.14
CA LEU A 182 -0.01 13.26 19.10
C LEU A 182 -0.15 12.43 17.82
N MET A 183 0.26 12.96 16.66
CA MET A 183 0.23 12.22 15.40
C MET A 183 1.18 11.02 15.44
N PHE A 184 2.41 11.23 15.93
CA PHE A 184 3.36 10.13 16.13
C PHE A 184 2.80 9.05 17.05
N ALA A 185 2.25 9.46 18.20
CA ALA A 185 1.64 8.55 19.16
C ALA A 185 0.46 7.78 18.56
N LYS A 186 -0.37 8.44 17.74
CA LYS A 186 -1.46 7.78 17.01
C LYS A 186 -0.94 6.77 15.98
N ALA A 187 0.08 7.11 15.20
CA ALA A 187 0.65 6.22 14.19
C ALA A 187 1.28 4.97 14.85
N VAL A 188 2.15 5.16 15.85
CA VAL A 188 2.76 4.07 16.61
C VAL A 188 1.71 3.26 17.36
N GLY A 189 0.77 3.94 18.02
CA GLY A 189 -0.34 3.31 18.74
C GLY A 189 -1.19 2.46 17.81
N PHE A 190 -1.52 2.95 16.62
CA PHE A 190 -2.24 2.19 15.60
C PHE A 190 -1.47 0.94 15.18
N ILE A 191 -0.17 1.05 14.88
CA ILE A 191 0.66 -0.12 14.50
C ILE A 191 0.69 -1.16 15.61
N VAL A 192 0.88 -0.73 16.87
CA VAL A 192 0.91 -1.65 18.01
C VAL A 192 -0.45 -2.31 18.23
N ILE A 193 -1.53 -1.54 18.25
CA ILE A 193 -2.88 -2.05 18.47
C ILE A 193 -3.30 -2.99 17.33
N ALA A 194 -3.09 -2.59 16.08
CA ALA A 194 -3.40 -3.40 14.90
C ALA A 194 -2.55 -4.68 14.86
N GLY A 195 -1.26 -4.60 15.18
CA GLY A 195 -0.37 -5.75 15.25
C GLY A 195 -0.80 -6.73 16.35
N VAL A 196 -1.12 -6.25 17.54
CA VAL A 196 -1.66 -7.06 18.64
C VAL A 196 -3.01 -7.68 18.24
N ALA A 197 -3.95 -6.88 17.72
CA ALA A 197 -5.24 -7.38 17.26
C ALA A 197 -5.10 -8.45 16.17
N GLY A 198 -4.15 -8.30 15.25
CA GLY A 198 -3.80 -9.31 14.26
C GLY A 198 -3.28 -10.60 14.89
N LEU A 199 -2.29 -10.49 15.78
CA LEU A 199 -1.68 -11.65 16.46
C LEU A 199 -2.66 -12.42 17.33
N PHE A 200 -3.59 -11.75 18.00
CA PHE A 200 -4.58 -12.41 18.86
C PHE A 200 -5.83 -12.83 18.09
N GLY A 201 -6.36 -11.97 17.23
CA GLY A 201 -7.61 -12.19 16.48
C GLY A 201 -7.44 -13.25 15.39
N VAL A 202 -6.47 -13.06 14.49
CA VAL A 202 -6.26 -13.98 13.36
C VAL A 202 -5.80 -15.34 13.85
N ARG A 203 -4.86 -15.40 14.80
CA ARG A 203 -4.42 -16.66 15.39
C ARG A 203 -5.58 -17.44 16.01
N ARG A 204 -6.44 -16.77 16.79
CA ARG A 204 -7.58 -17.42 17.46
C ARG A 204 -8.67 -17.84 16.48
N LEU A 205 -8.83 -17.13 15.37
CA LEU A 205 -9.74 -17.51 14.29
C LEU A 205 -9.24 -18.78 13.58
N ILE A 206 -7.94 -18.84 13.25
CA ILE A 206 -7.32 -20.01 12.64
C ILE A 206 -7.42 -21.23 13.57
N GLU A 207 -7.09 -21.09 14.85
CA GLU A 207 -7.22 -22.16 15.85
C GLU A 207 -8.67 -22.69 15.96
N ARG A 208 -9.68 -21.82 15.82
CA ARG A 208 -11.10 -22.21 15.82
C ARG A 208 -11.51 -22.94 14.54
N MET A 209 -10.98 -22.51 13.40
CA MET A 209 -11.25 -23.14 12.10
C MET A 209 -10.63 -24.54 12.04
N ASP A 210 -9.38 -24.70 12.46
CA ASP A 210 -8.72 -26.01 12.53
C ASP A 210 -9.42 -26.96 13.52
N ALA A 211 -9.85 -26.46 14.67
CA ALA A 211 -10.62 -27.23 15.66
C ALA A 211 -12.04 -27.61 15.18
N SER A 212 -12.55 -27.00 14.11
CA SER A 212 -13.83 -27.32 13.49
C SER A 212 -13.69 -28.30 12.33
N ALA A 213 -12.60 -28.25 11.57
CA ALA A 213 -12.31 -29.15 10.45
C ALA A 213 -12.06 -30.61 10.90
N TRP A 214 -11.44 -30.82 12.07
CA TRP A 214 -11.14 -32.16 12.61
C TRP A 214 -12.37 -32.93 13.11
N ARG A 215 -13.48 -32.26 13.42
CA ARG A 215 -14.70 -32.91 13.95
C ARG A 215 -15.58 -33.58 12.89
N GLY A 216 -15.39 -33.27 11.60
CA GLY A 216 -16.19 -33.86 10.51
C GLY A 216 -15.63 -35.16 9.90
N GLY A 217 -14.35 -35.48 10.14
CA GLY A 217 -13.65 -36.55 9.41
C GLY A 217 -13.54 -37.91 10.10
N ILE A 218 -13.96 -38.05 11.37
CA ILE A 218 -13.69 -39.26 12.17
C ILE A 218 -14.96 -40.11 12.41
N GLN A 219 -16.15 -39.67 12.00
CA GLN A 219 -17.40 -40.41 12.27
C GLN A 219 -17.89 -41.37 11.16
N SER A 220 -17.27 -41.43 9.98
CA SER A 220 -17.78 -42.27 8.87
C SER A 220 -16.99 -43.55 8.58
N SER A 221 -15.91 -43.87 9.31
CA SER A 221 -15.05 -45.02 8.98
C SER A 221 -15.08 -46.20 9.96
N SER A 222 -15.98 -46.23 10.95
CA SER A 222 -16.06 -47.33 11.93
C SER A 222 -17.31 -48.22 11.82
N LEU A 223 -18.02 -48.23 10.69
CA LEU A 223 -19.17 -49.12 10.46
C LEU A 223 -19.04 -49.88 9.14
N SER A 224 -17.94 -50.61 8.98
CA SER A 224 -17.90 -51.77 8.07
C SER A 224 -16.75 -52.69 8.44
N SER A 225 -17.05 -53.74 9.19
CA SER A 225 -16.32 -55.00 9.12
C SER A 225 -17.33 -56.13 9.42
N PRO A 226 -17.23 -57.24 8.67
CA PRO A 226 -18.32 -58.16 8.36
C PRO A 226 -18.80 -59.02 9.53
#